data_AF-A0A7S4ESA0-F1
#
_entry.id   AF-A0A7S4ESA0-F1
#
_cell.length_a   1.000
_cell.length_b   1.000
_cell.length_c   1.000
_cell.angle_alpha   90.00
_cell.angle_beta   90.00
_cell.angle_gamma   90.00
#
_symmetry.space_group_name_H-M   'P 1'
#
loop_
_entity.id
_entity.type
_entity.pdbx_description
1 polymer ?
#
loop_
_entity_poly.entity_id
_entity_poly.type
_entity_poly.pdbx_seq_one_letter_code
_entity_poly.pdbx_strand_id
1 'polypeptide(L)'
;MHMMAYDQGGRHSTFELADASARQGAQLLPPQKLTLGLPFYARKISTGEWKSYEDLLKSPSVLEQPDSDEVDGWYYNSRAMLRRKTELALALGLQGVMIWEAGQDCRVNEVRRGGNVHVQTCPGGSSHSLLHAISEAVEAAADSRRGVPGDAKTREEL
;
A
#
# COMPACT_ATOMS: atom_id res chain seq x y z
N MET A 1 0.45 -14.52 9.34
CA MET A 1 1.75 -13.84 9.48
C MET A 1 1.70 -12.59 8.64
N HIS A 2 2.09 -11.45 9.21
CA HIS A 2 2.22 -10.19 8.50
C HIS A 2 3.69 -9.98 8.15
N MET A 3 4.02 -9.94 6.85
CA MET A 3 5.39 -9.78 6.38
C MET A 3 5.76 -8.30 6.43
N MET A 4 6.66 -7.91 7.33
CA MET A 4 7.10 -6.51 7.48
C MET A 4 8.10 -6.16 6.39
N ALA A 5 7.63 -6.01 5.14
CA ALA A 5 8.45 -5.70 3.96
C ALA A 5 8.84 -4.21 3.90
N TYR A 6 9.38 -3.70 5.00
CA TYR A 6 9.81 -2.33 5.21
C TYR A 6 10.96 -2.28 6.24
N ASP A 7 11.56 -1.11 6.46
CA ASP A 7 12.71 -0.90 7.35
C ASP A 7 14.04 -1.61 6.99
N GLN A 8 14.30 -1.95 5.71
CA GLN A 8 15.59 -2.56 5.29
C GLN A 8 16.81 -1.60 5.29
N GLY A 9 16.64 -0.35 5.76
CA GLY A 9 17.63 0.72 5.63
C GLY A 9 17.63 1.39 4.23
N GLY A 10 18.19 2.59 4.13
CA GLY A 10 18.23 3.38 2.90
C GLY A 10 16.84 3.53 2.27
N ARG A 11 16.65 2.95 1.08
CA ARG A 11 15.32 2.77 0.48
C ARG A 11 14.57 1.66 1.22
N HIS A 12 13.88 2.08 2.28
CA HIS A 12 13.44 1.17 3.34
C HIS A 12 12.36 0.16 2.93
N SER A 13 11.61 0.39 1.85
CA SER A 13 10.52 -0.50 1.41
C SER A 13 10.38 -0.52 -0.10
N THR A 14 11.34 -1.13 -0.80
CA THR A 14 11.29 -1.22 -2.27
C THR A 14 10.30 -2.28 -2.76
N PHE A 15 10.04 -2.32 -4.06
CA PHE A 15 9.24 -3.38 -4.67
C PHE A 15 9.96 -4.73 -4.58
N GLU A 16 11.28 -4.74 -4.77
CA GLU A 16 12.11 -5.95 -4.74
C GLU A 16 12.08 -6.61 -3.36
N LEU A 17 12.14 -5.81 -2.28
CA LEU A 17 11.98 -6.32 -0.92
C LEU A 17 10.59 -6.96 -0.72
N ALA A 18 9.55 -6.33 -1.26
CA ALA A 18 8.19 -6.82 -1.15
C ALA A 18 7.98 -8.14 -1.91
N ASP A 19 8.49 -8.24 -3.15
CA ASP A 19 8.45 -9.47 -3.96
C ASP A 19 9.22 -10.61 -3.29
N ALA A 20 10.45 -10.34 -2.86
CA ALA A 20 11.27 -11.33 -2.17
C ALA A 20 10.60 -11.83 -0.88
N SER A 21 10.10 -10.91 -0.05
CA SER A 21 9.41 -11.25 1.21
C SER A 21 8.14 -12.08 0.95
N ALA A 22 7.31 -11.66 -0.01
CA ALA A 22 6.07 -12.35 -0.35
C ALA A 22 6.32 -13.76 -0.88
N ARG A 23 7.29 -13.93 -1.78
CA ARG A 23 7.65 -15.25 -2.33
C ARG A 23 8.27 -16.16 -1.28
N GLN A 24 9.16 -15.64 -0.44
CA GLN A 24 9.75 -16.42 0.66
C GLN A 24 8.66 -16.84 1.66
N GLY A 25 7.75 -15.94 2.02
CA GLY A 25 6.61 -16.27 2.88
C GLY A 25 5.76 -17.39 2.28
N ALA A 26 5.42 -17.29 0.99
CA ALA A 26 4.60 -18.27 0.28
C ALA A 26 5.27 -19.65 0.12
N GLN A 27 6.60 -19.72 0.22
CA GLN A 27 7.33 -21.00 0.29
C GLN A 27 7.24 -21.67 1.67
N LEU A 28 7.02 -20.89 2.73
CA LEU A 28 7.05 -21.35 4.12
C LEU A 28 5.66 -21.58 4.72
N LEU A 29 4.65 -20.83 4.27
CA LEU A 29 3.30 -20.85 4.82
C LEU A 29 2.26 -20.79 3.70
N PRO A 30 1.04 -21.34 3.91
CA PRO A 30 -0.05 -21.18 2.96
C PRO A 30 -0.31 -19.70 2.65
N PRO A 31 -0.42 -19.29 1.37
CA PRO A 31 -0.65 -17.90 0.97
C PRO A 31 -1.82 -17.22 1.69
N GLN A 32 -2.90 -17.95 1.97
CA GLN A 32 -4.09 -17.46 2.65
C GLN A 32 -3.87 -17.16 4.15
N LYS A 33 -2.69 -17.44 4.69
CA LYS A 33 -2.27 -17.03 6.05
C LYS A 33 -1.25 -15.91 6.05
N LEU A 34 -0.94 -15.35 4.89
CA LEU A 34 0.08 -14.33 4.69
C LEU A 34 -0.55 -13.01 4.25
N THR A 35 0.00 -11.92 4.75
CA THR A 35 -0.27 -10.57 4.22
C THR A 35 1.02 -9.83 3.98
N LEU A 36 1.08 -9.04 2.90
CA LEU A 36 2.22 -8.19 2.60
C LEU A 36 2.11 -6.86 3.35
N GLY A 37 3.12 -6.51 4.15
CA GLY A 37 3.17 -5.27 4.92
C GLY A 37 3.54 -4.07 4.05
N LEU A 38 2.81 -2.97 4.22
CA LEU A 38 2.92 -1.72 3.49
C LEU A 38 3.13 -0.55 4.46
N PRO A 39 4.19 0.24 4.32
CA PRO A 39 4.45 1.36 5.21
C PRO A 39 3.73 2.64 4.75
N PHE A 40 3.12 3.35 5.70
CA PHE A 40 2.51 4.68 5.50
C PHE A 40 3.44 5.80 6.00
N TYR A 41 4.75 5.56 5.96
CA TYR A 41 5.77 6.50 6.39
C TYR A 41 6.98 6.47 5.46
N ALA A 42 7.75 7.55 5.53
CA ALA A 42 9.01 7.72 4.82
C ALA A 42 10.20 7.47 5.76
N ARG A 43 11.34 7.08 5.18
CA ARG A 43 12.64 7.10 5.83
C ARG A 43 13.58 8.00 5.05
N LYS A 44 14.36 8.82 5.74
CA LYS A 44 15.43 9.60 5.11
C LYS A 44 16.58 8.66 4.76
N ILE A 45 16.96 8.62 3.48
CA ILE A 45 17.91 7.63 2.95
C ILE A 45 19.28 7.73 3.65
N SER A 46 19.72 8.94 3.98
CA SER A 46 21.03 9.19 4.58
C SER A 46 21.10 8.96 6.09
N THR A 47 20.00 9.20 6.83
CA THR A 47 20.00 9.21 8.31
C THR A 47 19.13 8.12 8.93
N GLY A 48 18.18 7.54 8.18
CA GLY A 48 17.18 6.62 8.70
C GLY A 48 16.09 7.28 9.55
N GLU A 49 16.07 8.61 9.67
CA GLU A 49 14.97 9.35 10.30
C GLU A 49 13.64 8.99 9.63
N TRP A 50 12.54 9.00 10.39
CA TRP A 50 11.22 8.65 9.88
C TRP A 50 10.28 9.86 9.87
N LYS A 51 9.30 9.85 8.97
CA LYS A 51 8.25 10.86 8.87
C LYS A 51 6.97 10.21 8.38
N SER A 52 5.80 10.56 8.95
CA SER A 52 4.51 10.08 8.46
C SER A 52 4.26 10.51 7.01
N TYR A 53 3.43 9.79 6.27
CA TYR A 53 3.03 10.22 4.93
C TYR A 53 2.22 11.54 4.97
N GLU A 54 1.35 11.72 5.98
CA GLU A 54 0.65 12.99 6.23
C GLU A 54 1.62 14.17 6.39
N ASP A 55 2.72 14.02 7.12
CA ASP A 55 3.73 15.07 7.28
C ASP A 55 4.59 15.24 6.03
N LEU A 56 4.80 14.18 5.26
CA LEU A 56 5.53 14.24 4.00
C LEU A 56 4.77 15.11 2.98
N LEU A 57 3.46 14.92 2.86
CA LEU A 57 2.57 15.66 1.94
C LEU A 57 2.55 17.18 2.15
N LYS A 58 3.07 17.69 3.27
CA LYS A 58 3.25 19.13 3.52
C LYS A 58 4.37 19.73 2.64
N SER A 59 5.23 18.91 2.04
CA SER A 59 6.24 19.36 1.07
C SER A 59 5.61 19.53 -0.32
N PRO A 60 5.73 20.71 -0.96
CA PRO A 60 5.26 20.92 -2.33
C PRO A 60 5.86 19.92 -3.33
N SER A 61 7.13 19.54 -3.14
CA SER A 61 7.86 18.59 -3.99
C SER A 61 7.14 17.24 -4.13
N VAL A 62 6.41 16.80 -3.09
CA VAL A 62 5.64 15.54 -3.10
C VAL A 62 4.44 15.67 -4.02
N LEU A 63 3.77 16.82 -4.00
CA LEU A 63 2.56 17.06 -4.77
C LEU A 63 2.85 17.26 -6.26
N GLU A 64 4.04 17.77 -6.59
CA GLU A 64 4.52 17.91 -7.97
C GLU A 64 4.89 16.57 -8.60
N GLN A 65 5.21 15.55 -7.79
CA GLN A 65 5.66 14.23 -8.24
C GLN A 65 4.89 13.10 -7.52
N PRO A 66 3.56 12.99 -7.71
CA PRO A 66 2.70 12.12 -6.91
C PRO A 66 2.98 10.61 -7.06
N ASP A 67 3.65 10.21 -8.14
CA ASP A 67 4.04 8.82 -8.40
C ASP A 67 5.49 8.50 -8.01
N SER A 68 6.28 9.50 -7.57
CA SER A 68 7.66 9.28 -7.13
C SER A 68 7.70 8.63 -5.75
N ASP A 69 8.54 7.63 -5.55
CA ASP A 69 8.82 7.02 -4.24
C ASP A 69 9.91 7.75 -3.46
N GLU A 70 10.48 8.81 -4.02
CA GLU A 70 11.59 9.54 -3.44
C GLU A 70 11.42 11.05 -3.62
N VAL A 71 11.65 11.81 -2.55
CA VAL A 71 11.55 13.28 -2.56
C VAL A 71 12.44 13.88 -1.47
N ASP A 72 13.29 14.84 -1.82
CA ASP A 72 14.17 15.53 -0.87
C ASP A 72 15.01 14.58 0.02
N GLY A 73 15.41 13.44 -0.54
CA GLY A 73 16.15 12.38 0.17
C GLY A 73 15.31 11.51 1.11
N TRP A 74 13.99 11.69 1.13
CA TRP A 74 13.04 10.80 1.79
C TRP A 74 12.55 9.74 0.83
N TYR A 75 12.71 8.46 1.20
CA TYR A 75 12.12 7.35 0.48
C TYR A 75 10.83 6.90 1.17
N TYR A 76 9.77 6.75 0.41
CA TYR A 76 8.45 6.32 0.86
C TYR A 76 7.83 5.40 -0.20
N ASN A 77 6.56 5.02 -0.03
CA ASN A 77 5.83 4.36 -1.09
C ASN A 77 4.73 5.31 -1.57
N SER A 78 4.83 5.71 -2.84
CA SER A 78 3.79 6.45 -3.52
C SER A 78 2.51 5.62 -3.64
N ARG A 79 1.42 6.27 -4.02
CA ARG A 79 0.17 5.57 -4.35
C ARG A 79 0.40 4.51 -5.43
N ALA A 80 1.20 4.82 -6.46
CA ALA A 80 1.53 3.88 -7.52
C ALA A 80 2.28 2.65 -6.99
N MET A 81 3.26 2.84 -6.09
CA MET A 81 3.98 1.73 -5.47
C MET A 81 3.07 0.85 -4.60
N LEU A 82 2.16 1.44 -3.82
CA LEU A 82 1.21 0.67 -3.03
C LEU A 82 0.21 -0.13 -3.87
N ARG A 83 -0.26 0.43 -5.00
CA ARG A 83 -1.07 -0.33 -5.98
C ARG A 83 -0.30 -1.54 -6.49
N ARG A 84 0.93 -1.34 -6.96
CA ARG A 84 1.78 -2.43 -7.47
C ARG A 84 2.04 -3.52 -6.43
N LYS A 85 2.30 -3.15 -5.18
CA LYS A 85 2.49 -4.12 -4.10
C LYS A 85 1.19 -4.86 -3.73
N THR A 86 0.06 -4.18 -3.81
CA THR A 86 -1.26 -4.79 -3.61
C THR A 86 -1.57 -5.80 -4.72
N GLU A 87 -1.29 -5.44 -5.97
CA GLU A 87 -1.41 -6.32 -7.14
C GLU A 87 -0.50 -7.56 -7.00
N LEU A 88 0.73 -7.39 -6.53
CA LEU A 88 1.64 -8.49 -6.22
C LEU A 88 1.04 -9.45 -5.18
N ALA A 89 0.50 -8.92 -4.08
CA ALA A 89 -0.13 -9.74 -3.04
C ALA A 89 -1.33 -10.54 -3.59
N LEU A 90 -2.14 -9.91 -4.44
CA LEU A 90 -3.28 -10.54 -5.11
C LEU A 90 -2.83 -11.62 -6.10
N ALA A 91 -1.80 -11.33 -6.91
CA ALA A 91 -1.26 -12.25 -7.91
C ALA A 91 -0.65 -13.51 -7.27
N LEU A 92 -0.05 -13.37 -6.09
CA LEU A 92 0.49 -14.49 -5.31
C LEU A 92 -0.56 -15.23 -4.46
N GLY A 93 -1.83 -14.81 -4.53
CA GLY A 93 -2.91 -15.43 -3.75
C GLY A 93 -2.78 -15.25 -2.24
N LEU A 94 -2.08 -14.20 -1.80
CA LEU A 94 -1.98 -13.87 -0.38
C LEU A 94 -3.35 -13.49 0.18
N GLN A 95 -3.51 -13.56 1.51
CA GLN A 95 -4.76 -13.15 2.17
C GLN A 95 -5.05 -11.65 1.99
N GLY A 96 -4.02 -10.84 1.74
CA GLY A 96 -4.14 -9.41 1.47
C GLY A 96 -2.87 -8.65 1.84
N VAL A 97 -3.07 -7.42 2.30
CA VAL A 97 -2.00 -6.52 2.76
C VAL A 97 -2.22 -6.14 4.22
N MET A 98 -1.15 -5.74 4.90
CA MET A 98 -1.16 -5.18 6.25
C MET A 98 -0.54 -3.79 6.20
N ILE A 99 -1.03 -2.84 6.99
CA ILE A 99 -0.61 -1.44 6.93
C ILE A 99 0.11 -1.07 8.23
N TRP A 100 1.28 -0.43 8.10
CA TRP A 100 2.00 0.19 9.20
C TRP A 100 2.27 1.68 8.92
N GLU A 101 1.54 2.63 9.51
CA GLU A 101 0.28 2.42 10.21
C GLU A 101 -0.82 3.37 9.70
N ALA A 102 -2.09 3.00 9.89
CA ALA A 102 -3.24 3.66 9.27
C ALA A 102 -3.36 5.17 9.60
N GLY A 103 -2.99 5.60 10.79
CA GLY A 103 -2.98 6.99 11.24
C GLY A 103 -1.87 7.86 10.64
N GLN A 104 -0.94 7.28 9.88
CA GLN A 104 0.08 8.01 9.14
C GLN A 104 -0.34 8.39 7.71
N ASP A 105 -1.50 7.89 7.23
CA ASP A 105 -2.11 8.38 5.99
C ASP A 105 -2.64 9.80 6.15
N CYS A 106 -2.91 10.48 5.04
CA CYS A 106 -3.63 11.74 5.09
C CYS A 106 -5.13 11.51 5.39
N ARG A 107 -5.76 12.51 6.02
CA ARG A 107 -7.17 12.49 6.37
C ARG A 107 -7.99 13.04 5.20
N VAL A 108 -8.86 12.19 4.65
CA VAL A 108 -9.72 12.52 3.51
C VAL A 108 -10.85 13.48 3.91
N ASN A 109 -11.41 13.30 5.11
CA ASN A 109 -12.55 14.07 5.59
C ASN A 109 -12.23 14.70 6.95
N GLU A 110 -12.82 15.86 7.19
CA GLU A 110 -12.85 16.44 8.53
C GLU A 110 -13.70 15.57 9.48
N VAL A 111 -13.21 15.33 10.69
CA VAL A 111 -13.94 14.62 11.74
C VAL A 111 -14.07 15.52 12.97
N ARG A 112 -15.32 15.82 13.34
CA ARG A 112 -15.64 16.55 14.57
C ARG A 112 -16.07 15.58 15.67
N ARG A 113 -15.39 15.61 16.81
CA ARG A 113 -15.75 14.83 18.02
C ARG A 113 -15.76 15.75 19.23
N GLY A 114 -16.95 16.11 19.70
CA GLY A 114 -17.10 17.11 20.76
C GLY A 114 -16.53 18.45 20.32
N GLY A 115 -15.63 19.02 21.12
CA GLY A 115 -14.91 20.27 20.81
C GLY A 115 -13.67 20.09 19.90
N ASN A 116 -13.28 18.85 19.57
CA ASN A 116 -12.10 18.58 18.76
C ASN A 116 -12.44 18.48 17.27
N VAL A 117 -11.66 19.14 16.42
CA VAL A 117 -11.78 19.07 14.97
C VAL A 117 -10.49 18.46 14.41
N HIS A 118 -10.60 17.29 13.79
CA HIS A 118 -9.54 16.71 12.97
C HIS A 118 -9.77 17.18 11.54
N VAL A 119 -8.97 18.14 11.09
CA VAL A 119 -9.10 18.73 9.76
C VAL A 119 -8.73 17.74 8.67
N GLN A 120 -9.28 17.94 7.47
CA GLN A 120 -8.81 17.26 6.26
C GLN A 120 -7.35 17.65 6.00
N THR A 121 -6.53 16.65 5.67
CA THR A 121 -5.10 16.86 5.35
C THR A 121 -4.72 16.30 3.98
N CYS A 122 -5.55 15.47 3.35
CA CYS A 122 -5.33 15.07 1.96
C CYS A 122 -5.60 16.24 1.00
N PRO A 123 -4.62 16.65 0.17
CA PRO A 123 -4.86 17.63 -0.89
C PRO A 123 -5.92 17.10 -1.87
N GLY A 124 -6.97 17.87 -2.15
CA GLY A 124 -7.96 17.46 -3.16
C GLY A 124 -8.74 16.17 -2.84
N GLY A 125 -8.83 15.75 -1.57
CA GLY A 125 -9.65 14.61 -1.14
C GLY A 125 -8.95 13.25 -1.21
N SER A 126 -9.68 12.18 -1.53
CA SER A 126 -9.19 10.79 -1.48
C SER A 126 -8.07 10.46 -2.45
N SER A 127 -7.83 11.31 -3.45
CA SER A 127 -6.80 11.14 -4.49
C SER A 127 -5.37 11.12 -3.95
N HIS A 128 -5.14 11.53 -2.70
CA HIS A 128 -3.84 11.45 -2.04
C HIS A 128 -3.77 10.38 -0.96
N SER A 129 -4.88 9.73 -0.61
CA SER A 129 -4.85 8.68 0.42
C SER A 129 -4.17 7.41 -0.11
N LEU A 130 -3.25 6.89 0.71
CA LEU A 130 -2.59 5.60 0.51
C LEU A 130 -3.56 4.44 0.69
N LEU A 131 -4.45 4.52 1.69
CA LEU A 131 -5.49 3.52 1.90
C LEU A 131 -6.44 3.43 0.70
N HIS A 132 -6.85 4.58 0.13
CA HIS A 132 -7.66 4.60 -1.08
C HIS A 132 -6.95 3.96 -2.28
N ALA A 133 -5.64 4.17 -2.45
CA ALA A 133 -4.87 3.52 -3.51
C ALA A 133 -4.87 1.98 -3.37
N ILE A 134 -4.80 1.46 -2.15
CA ILE A 134 -4.92 0.01 -1.88
C ILE A 134 -6.32 -0.49 -2.24
N SER A 135 -7.37 0.22 -1.81
CA SER A 135 -8.77 -0.13 -2.10
C SER A 135 -9.04 -0.17 -3.60
N GLU A 136 -8.60 0.83 -4.35
CA GLU A 136 -8.72 0.89 -5.82
C GLU A 136 -8.09 -0.34 -6.50
N ALA A 137 -6.90 -0.76 -6.05
CA ALA A 137 -6.22 -1.93 -6.61
C ALA A 137 -6.98 -3.24 -6.33
N VAL A 138 -7.58 -3.37 -5.14
CA VAL A 138 -8.41 -4.53 -4.79
C VAL A 138 -9.70 -4.58 -5.61
N GLU A 139 -10.37 -3.44 -5.78
CA GLU A 139 -11.58 -3.30 -6.58
C GLU A 139 -11.32 -3.61 -8.06
N ALA A 140 -10.28 -3.02 -8.65
CA ALA A 140 -9.89 -3.27 -10.04
C ALA A 140 -9.60 -4.76 -10.32
N ALA A 141 -8.95 -5.45 -9.37
CA ALA A 141 -8.71 -6.89 -9.48
C ALA A 141 -9.99 -7.72 -9.30
N ALA A 142 -10.93 -7.28 -8.47
CA ALA A 142 -12.23 -7.94 -8.32
C ALA A 142 -13.08 -7.82 -9.59
N ASP A 143 -13.13 -6.63 -10.20
CA ASP A 143 -13.87 -6.40 -11.45
C ASP A 143 -13.27 -7.17 -12.61
N SER A 144 -11.93 -7.22 -12.71
CA SER A 144 -11.23 -8.02 -13.71
C SER A 144 -11.58 -9.51 -13.60
N ARG A 145 -11.78 -10.05 -12.39
CA ARG A 145 -12.23 -11.44 -12.19
C ARG A 145 -13.71 -11.67 -12.55
N ARG A 146 -14.57 -10.67 -12.38
CA ARG A 146 -15.99 -10.75 -12.76
C ARG A 146 -16.19 -10.68 -14.28
N GLY A 147 -15.28 -10.03 -15.01
CA GLY A 147 -15.33 -9.87 -16.46
C GLY A 147 -14.83 -11.06 -17.28
N VAL A 148 -14.24 -12.09 -16.66
CA VAL A 148 -13.83 -13.32 -17.35
C VAL A 148 -15.01 -14.30 -17.38
N PRO A 149 -15.55 -14.67 -18.55
CA PRO A 149 -16.54 -15.75 -18.65
C PRO A 149 -15.93 -17.03 -18.07
N GLY A 150 -16.55 -17.59 -17.03
CA GLY A 150 -16.07 -18.80 -16.41
C GLY A 150 -16.13 -19.98 -17.38
N ASP A 151 -15.02 -20.70 -17.54
CA ASP A 151 -14.99 -22.04 -18.13
C ASP A 151 -15.95 -22.94 -17.34
N ALA A 152 -17.16 -23.10 -17.87
CA ALA A 152 -18.09 -24.13 -17.45
C ALA A 152 -17.47 -25.48 -17.81
N LYS A 153 -16.71 -26.07 -16.89
CA LYS A 153 -16.25 -27.46 -17.02
C LYS A 153 -17.47 -28.37 -17.10
N THR A 154 -17.64 -28.95 -18.27
CA THR A 154 -18.52 -30.08 -18.60
C THR A 154 -18.43 -31.14 -17.52
N ARG A 155 -19.57 -31.44 -16.90
CA ARG A 155 -19.74 -32.57 -15.99
C ARG A 155 -20.95 -33.38 -16.46
N GLU A 156 -20.81 -33.97 -17.62
CA GLU A 156 -21.67 -35.03 -18.13
C GLU A 156 -20.75 -36.00 -18.87
N GLU A 157 -20.51 -37.15 -18.23
CA GLU A 157 -20.01 -38.44 -18.73
C GLU A 157 -19.21 -39.13 -17.62
N LEU A 158 -19.93 -39.78 -16.70
CA LEU A 158 -19.58 -41.00 -15.97
C LEU A 158 -20.87 -41.61 -15.38
#